data_AF-A0A0Q4XQJ3-F1
#
_entry.id   AF-A0A0Q4XQJ3-F1
#
_cell.length_a   1.000
_cell.length_b   1.000
_cell.length_c   1.000
_cell.angle_alpha   90.00
_cell.angle_beta   90.00
_cell.angle_gamma   90.00
#
_symmetry.space_group_name_H-M   'P 1'
#
loop_
_entity.id
_entity.type
_entity.pdbx_description
1 polymer ?
#
loop_
_entity_poly.entity_id
_entity_poly.type
_entity_poly.pdbx_seq_one_letter_code
_entity_poly.pdbx_strand_id
1 'polypeptide(L)'
;MLELERLAQDVVDQWETGHLADAVRALAAELADLRTERRACQRYIAKARNDALTPDSNLDIGDHPLTAKAEDGYWIGAWVMVRHDDVQEAEHG
;
A
#
# COMPACT_ATOMS: atom_id res chain seq x y z
N MET A 1 -7.02 -3.93 7.50
CA MET A 1 -6.00 -4.60 8.35
C MET A 1 -6.67 -5.45 9.43
N LEU A 2 -7.82 -5.02 9.96
CA LEU A 2 -8.65 -5.77 10.91
C LEU A 2 -8.96 -7.22 10.51
N GLU A 3 -9.22 -7.50 9.23
CA GLU A 3 -9.55 -8.87 8.77
C GLU A 3 -8.36 -9.82 8.85
N LEU A 4 -7.14 -9.34 8.56
CA LEU A 4 -5.92 -10.16 8.66
C LEU A 4 -5.62 -10.52 10.12
N GLU A 5 -5.81 -9.57 11.04
CA GLU A 5 -5.64 -9.79 12.47
C GLU A 5 -6.70 -10.75 13.01
N ARG A 6 -7.95 -10.60 12.58
CA ARG A 6 -9.05 -11.52 12.92
C ARG A 6 -8.74 -12.95 12.45
N LEU A 7 -8.30 -13.12 11.20
CA LEU A 7 -7.95 -14.43 10.64
C LEU A 7 -6.71 -15.05 11.32
N ALA A 8 -5.73 -14.22 11.70
CA ALA A 8 -4.59 -14.68 12.47
C ALA A 8 -4.99 -15.17 13.87
N GLN A 9 -5.91 -14.45 14.53
CA GLN A 9 -6.47 -14.87 15.82
C GLN A 9 -7.28 -16.16 15.67
N ASP A 10 -8.10 -16.30 14.62
CA ASP A 10 -8.85 -17.53 14.33
C ASP A 10 -7.91 -18.74 14.18
N VAL A 11 -6.74 -18.58 13.56
CA VAL A 11 -5.74 -19.66 13.46
C VAL A 11 -5.23 -20.09 14.84
N VAL A 12 -4.99 -19.14 15.74
CA VAL A 12 -4.55 -19.43 17.12
C VAL A 12 -5.66 -20.14 17.89
N ASP A 13 -6.90 -19.66 17.77
CA ASP A 13 -8.05 -20.19 18.50
C ASP A 13 -8.43 -21.61 18.04
N GLN A 14 -8.20 -21.92 16.76
CA GLN A 14 -8.51 -23.24 16.18
C GLN A 14 -7.33 -24.23 16.25
N TRP A 15 -6.24 -23.89 16.94
CA TRP A 15 -5.01 -24.69 16.97
C TRP A 15 -5.24 -26.11 17.52
N GLU A 16 -6.12 -26.27 18.51
CA GLU A 16 -6.36 -27.55 19.20
C GLU A 16 -7.71 -28.20 18.83
N THR A 17 -8.57 -27.52 18.08
CA THR A 17 -9.98 -27.92 17.88
C THR A 17 -10.22 -28.73 16.60
N GLY A 18 -9.17 -29.01 15.82
CA GLY A 18 -9.26 -29.78 14.57
C GLY A 18 -9.71 -28.97 13.33
N HIS A 19 -10.08 -27.70 13.49
CA HIS A 19 -10.45 -26.79 12.40
C HIS A 19 -9.29 -25.92 11.90
N LEU A 20 -8.07 -26.15 12.39
CA LEU A 20 -6.87 -25.39 12.02
C LEU A 20 -6.65 -25.30 10.50
N ALA A 21 -6.92 -26.39 9.77
CA ALA A 21 -6.73 -26.44 8.33
C ALA A 21 -7.60 -25.41 7.59
N ASP A 22 -8.83 -25.19 8.05
CA ASP A 22 -9.76 -24.25 7.44
C ASP A 22 -9.38 -22.80 7.78
N ALA A 23 -9.01 -22.54 9.04
CA ALA A 23 -8.53 -21.22 9.47
C ALA A 23 -7.25 -20.80 8.73
N VAL A 24 -6.29 -21.72 8.55
CA VAL A 24 -5.06 -21.45 7.80
C VAL A 24 -5.35 -21.19 6.32
N ARG A 25 -6.29 -21.91 5.71
CA ARG A 25 -6.70 -21.67 4.32
C ARG A 25 -7.35 -20.30 4.14
N ALA A 26 -8.20 -19.88 5.08
CA ALA A 26 -8.83 -18.57 5.06
C ALA A 26 -7.78 -17.45 5.15
N LEU A 27 -6.82 -17.55 6.09
CA LEU A 27 -5.71 -16.59 6.19
C LEU A 27 -4.83 -16.57 4.94
N ALA A 28 -4.56 -17.74 4.35
CA ALA A 28 -3.76 -17.84 3.13
C ALA A 28 -4.45 -17.18 1.93
N ALA A 29 -5.77 -17.31 1.80
CA ALA A 29 -6.55 -16.66 0.76
C ALA A 29 -6.47 -15.12 0.88
N GLU A 30 -6.73 -14.58 2.07
CA GLU A 30 -6.63 -13.13 2.33
C GLU A 30 -5.23 -12.59 2.00
N LEU A 31 -4.17 -13.31 2.39
CA LEU A 31 -2.80 -12.94 2.05
C LEU A 31 -2.53 -12.96 0.54
N ALA A 32 -3.15 -13.87 -0.21
CA ALA A 32 -3.01 -13.96 -1.66
C ALA A 32 -3.70 -12.77 -2.35
N ASP A 33 -4.86 -12.36 -1.86
CA ASP A 33 -5.60 -11.22 -2.37
C ASP A 33 -4.83 -9.91 -2.12
N LEU A 34 -4.35 -9.68 -0.89
CA LEU A 34 -3.51 -8.52 -0.56
C LEU A 34 -2.22 -8.46 -1.39
N ARG A 35 -1.61 -9.62 -1.71
CA ARG A 35 -0.44 -9.67 -2.60
C ARG A 35 -0.80 -9.30 -4.04
N THR A 36 -1.96 -9.73 -4.51
CA THR A 36 -2.47 -9.41 -5.85
C THR A 36 -2.75 -7.93 -5.98
N GLU A 37 -3.42 -7.32 -5.00
CA GLU A 37 -3.66 -5.88 -4.93
C GLU A 37 -2.34 -5.10 -4.92
N ARG A 38 -1.38 -5.50 -4.07
CA ARG A 38 -0.06 -4.85 -4.02
C ARG A 38 0.65 -4.89 -5.37
N ARG A 39 0.61 -6.03 -6.08
CA ARG A 39 1.18 -6.15 -7.44
C ARG A 39 0.44 -5.27 -8.46
N ALA A 40 -0.88 -5.15 -8.34
CA ALA A 40 -1.66 -4.24 -9.17
C ALA A 40 -1.23 -2.78 -8.94
N CYS A 41 -1.16 -2.34 -7.69
CA CYS A 41 -0.68 -1.00 -7.32
C CYS A 41 0.74 -0.74 -7.82
N GLN A 42 1.66 -1.70 -7.69
CA GLN A 42 3.03 -1.56 -8.22
C GLN A 42 3.06 -1.29 -9.72
N ARG A 43 2.19 -1.93 -10.51
CA ARG A 43 2.06 -1.66 -11.95
C ARG A 43 1.56 -0.24 -12.21
N TYR A 44 0.59 0.26 -11.44
CA TYR A 44 0.10 1.62 -11.57
C TYR A 44 1.16 2.66 -11.19
N ILE A 45 1.94 2.42 -10.12
CA ILE A 45 3.04 3.30 -9.71
C ILE A 45 4.14 3.31 -10.78
N ALA A 46 4.52 2.14 -11.31
CA ALA A 46 5.52 2.05 -12.37
C ALA A 46 5.05 2.75 -13.66
N LYS A 47 3.77 2.60 -14.02
CA LYS A 47 3.17 3.33 -15.13
C LYS A 47 3.19 4.84 -14.89
N ALA A 48 2.74 5.30 -13.72
CA ALA A 48 2.76 6.73 -13.37
C ALA A 48 4.18 7.31 -13.41
N ARG A 49 5.19 6.56 -12.94
CA ARG A 49 6.61 6.93 -13.08
C ARG A 49 7.03 7.06 -14.55
N ASN A 50 6.68 6.11 -15.40
CA ASN A 50 7.02 6.20 -16.83
C ASN A 50 6.31 7.37 -17.53
N ASP A 51 5.04 7.62 -17.21
CA ASP A 51 4.27 8.73 -17.78
C ASP A 51 4.81 10.09 -17.30
N ALA A 52 5.25 10.20 -16.05
CA ALA A 52 5.90 11.39 -15.49
C ALA A 52 7.38 11.58 -15.90
N LEU A 53 7.97 10.61 -16.60
CA LEU A 53 9.30 10.71 -17.22
C LEU A 53 9.21 11.14 -18.69
N THR A 54 8.04 11.62 -19.15
CA THR A 54 7.95 12.24 -20.46
C THR A 54 8.78 13.53 -20.48
N PRO A 55 9.50 13.84 -21.59
CA PRO A 55 10.47 14.94 -21.62
C PRO A 55 9.91 16.35 -21.35
N ASP A 56 8.59 16.48 -21.24
CA ASP A 56 7.86 17.73 -21.04
C ASP A 56 7.14 17.79 -19.67
N SER A 57 7.24 16.74 -18.86
CA SER A 57 6.69 16.77 -17.50
C SER A 57 7.78 17.21 -16.53
N ASN A 58 7.68 18.48 -16.10
CA ASN A 58 8.37 19.04 -14.92
C ASN A 58 7.91 18.34 -13.61
N LEU A 59 7.59 17.05 -13.61
CA LEU A 59 7.01 16.34 -12.47
C LEU A 59 8.08 15.44 -11.83
N ASP A 60 8.37 15.68 -10.56
CA ASP A 60 9.18 14.76 -9.75
C ASP A 60 8.25 13.86 -8.90
N ILE A 61 8.54 12.56 -8.88
CA ILE A 61 7.85 11.58 -8.04
C ILE A 61 8.83 11.09 -6.99
N GLY A 62 8.55 11.41 -5.74
CA GLY A 62 9.35 10.93 -4.61
C GLY A 62 9.52 9.40 -4.62
N ASP A 63 10.72 8.94 -4.25
CA ASP A 63 11.06 7.51 -4.22
C ASP A 63 10.21 6.72 -3.23
N HIS A 64 9.72 7.39 -2.20
CA HIS A 64 8.90 6.82 -1.13
C HIS A 64 7.54 7.52 -1.06
N PRO A 65 6.44 6.78 -0.89
CA PRO A 65 5.14 7.37 -0.63
C PRO A 65 5.15 8.08 0.73
N LEU A 66 4.45 9.20 0.84
CA LEU A 66 4.01 9.71 2.13
C LEU A 66 3.05 8.68 2.73
N THR A 67 3.38 8.19 3.92
CA THR A 67 2.55 7.21 4.61
C THR A 67 1.91 7.86 5.82
N ALA A 68 0.60 7.74 5.94
CA ALA A 68 -0.17 8.20 7.09
C ALA A 68 -1.03 7.07 7.63
N LYS A 69 -1.12 6.98 8.96
CA LYS A 69 -1.99 6.02 9.63
C LYS A 69 -3.41 6.61 9.70
N ALA A 70 -4.38 5.92 9.14
CA ALA A 70 -5.80 6.23 9.31
C ALA A 70 -6.32 5.69 10.66
N GLU A 71 -7.44 6.25 11.13
CA GLU A 71 -8.00 5.96 12.46
C GLU A 71 -8.31 4.46 12.67
N ASP A 72 -8.70 3.74 11.61
CA ASP A 72 -9.10 2.32 11.69
C ASP A 72 -7.93 1.34 11.44
N GLY A 73 -6.69 1.75 11.72
CA GLY A 73 -5.51 0.89 11.55
C GLY A 73 -5.08 0.65 10.09
N TYR A 74 -5.66 1.38 9.14
CA TYR A 74 -5.19 1.40 7.75
C TYR A 74 -4.00 2.34 7.59
N TRP A 75 -3.15 2.06 6.62
CA TRP A 75 -2.07 2.96 6.21
C TRP A 75 -2.34 3.44 4.79
N ILE A 76 -2.40 4.76 4.61
CA ILE A 76 -2.53 5.38 3.30
C ILE A 76 -1.13 5.77 2.85
N GLY A 77 -0.70 5.20 1.72
CA GLY A 77 0.52 5.61 1.02
C GLY A 77 0.15 6.45 -0.20
N ALA A 78 0.54 7.72 -0.22
CA ALA A 78 0.34 8.61 -1.36
C ALA A 78 1.70 9.02 -1.95
N TRP A 79 1.85 8.88 -3.27
CA TRP A 79 2.96 9.49 -3.99
C TRP A 79 2.55 10.90 -4.38
N VAL A 80 3.27 11.89 -3.87
CA VAL A 80 3.06 13.28 -4.26
C VAL A 80 3.88 13.55 -5.50
N MET A 81 3.21 14.07 -6.52
CA MET A 81 3.83 14.64 -7.71
C MET A 81 3.99 16.14 -7.47
N VAL A 82 5.21 16.64 -7.48
CA VAL A 82 5.47 18.08 -7.35
C VAL A 82 6.02 18.59 -8.68
N ARG A 83 5.54 19.75 -9.14
CA ARG A 83 6.15 20.38 -10.31
C ARG A 83 7.45 21.04 -9.90
N HIS A 84 8.48 20.91 -10.72
CA HIS A 84 9.80 21.47 -10.47
C HIS A 84 9.78 23.00 -10.30
N ASP A 85 8.80 23.68 -10.92
CA ASP A 85 8.61 25.13 -10.82
C ASP A 85 7.97 25.56 -9.48
N ASP A 86 7.30 24.65 -8.76
CA ASP A 86 6.65 24.93 -7.48
C ASP A 86 7.62 24.80 -6.28
N VAL A 87 8.86 24.35 -6.51
CA VAL A 87 9.87 24.11 -5.46
C VAL A 87 10.63 25.40 -5.09
N GLN A 88 10.40 26.54 -5.76
CA GLN A 88 11.15 27.80 -5.55
C GLN A 88 10.49 28.91 -4.72
N GLU A 89 9.31 28.74 -4.11
CA GLU A 89 8.68 29.82 -3.31
C GLU A 89 8.46 29.47 -1.82
N ALA A 90 9.49 28.99 -1.12
CA ALA A 90 9.41 28.84 0.34
C ALA A 90 10.64 29.31 1.13
N GLU A 91 11.56 30.08 0.53
CA GLU A 91 12.71 30.62 1.28
C GLU A 91 12.75 32.15 1.42
N HIS A 92 11.82 32.92 0.84
CA HIS A 92 11.74 34.37 1.06
C HIS A 92 10.30 34.81 1.36
N GLY A 93 9.90 34.74 2.63
CA GLY A 93 8.64 35.27 3.16
C GLY A 93 8.64 35.30 4.68
#